data_AF-A0A4V2NW80-F1
#
_entry.id   AF-A0A4V2NW80-F1
#
_cell.length_a   1.000
_cell.length_b   1.000
_cell.length_c   1.000
_cell.angle_alpha   90.00
_cell.angle_beta   90.00
_cell.angle_gamma   90.00
#
_symmetry.space_group_name_H-M   'P 1'
#
loop_
_entity.id
_entity.type
_entity.pdbx_description
1 polymer ?
#
loop_
_entity_poly.entity_id
_entity_poly.type
_entity_poly.pdbx_seq_one_letter_code
_entity_poly.pdbx_strand_id
1 'polypeptide(L)'
;MSRTDSGAAAFDAAVARHDADVAARGLTIWVGSEPTFTDRAAQSPEWLNQALGGDKEARAQTLAERLCARFPGSLLLHTVGRQYPGEERPRWNLGLYRRRDGRPVWPPRPVAEAPADLDAWTATLAAELTGRGWHVDAVAGAAACERRVLLRTDPGVAMPAPDDPRLARAPVHTRPTPAGGLTDDLAAAGLHLFALSLPDEGPVPAVELPMFADVATFLAVLECLAAAAADCGLPRPRLTGYPPPWMPWSNGPR
;
A
#
# COMPACT_ATOMS: atom_id res chain seq x y z
N MET A 1 33.42 12.08 -18.54
CA MET A 1 34.71 12.63 -18.08
C MET A 1 35.40 11.56 -17.26
N SER A 2 36.52 11.04 -17.75
CA SER A 2 37.29 9.97 -17.09
C SER A 2 37.94 10.51 -15.82
N ARG A 3 37.74 9.81 -14.69
CA ARG A 3 38.38 10.12 -13.40
C ARG A 3 39.83 9.66 -13.51
N THR A 4 40.77 10.59 -13.62
CA THR A 4 42.21 10.29 -13.69
C THR A 4 42.68 9.62 -12.40
N ASP A 5 43.56 8.62 -12.49
CA ASP A 5 44.10 7.82 -11.35
C ASP A 5 44.62 8.68 -10.17
N SER A 6 45.16 9.86 -10.45
CA SER A 6 45.63 10.82 -9.42
C SER A 6 44.51 11.33 -8.50
N GLY A 7 43.29 11.45 -9.02
CA GLY A 7 42.12 11.87 -8.25
C GLY A 7 41.49 10.73 -7.44
N ALA A 8 41.80 9.47 -7.78
CA ALA A 8 41.40 8.32 -6.98
C ALA A 8 42.31 8.19 -5.74
N ALA A 9 43.63 8.21 -5.94
CA ALA A 9 44.59 8.08 -4.83
C ALA A 9 44.48 9.20 -3.78
N ALA A 10 44.29 10.45 -4.22
CA ALA A 10 44.10 11.58 -3.30
C ALA A 10 42.78 11.47 -2.51
N PHE A 11 41.73 10.93 -3.15
CA PHE A 11 40.45 10.67 -2.49
C PHE A 11 40.57 9.55 -1.45
N ASP A 12 41.21 8.43 -1.80
CA ASP A 12 41.41 7.30 -0.89
C ASP A 12 42.25 7.71 0.33
N ALA A 13 43.29 8.52 0.14
CA ALA A 13 44.08 9.06 1.24
C ALA A 13 43.27 10.00 2.16
N ALA A 14 42.35 10.78 1.59
CA ALA A 14 41.45 11.65 2.37
C ALA A 14 40.44 10.83 3.17
N VAL A 15 39.89 9.75 2.59
CA VAL A 15 38.99 8.80 3.28
C VAL A 15 39.72 8.12 4.42
N ALA A 16 40.92 7.58 4.19
CA ALA A 16 41.70 6.91 5.23
C ALA A 16 42.05 7.84 6.41
N ARG A 17 42.40 9.11 6.14
CA ARG A 17 42.63 10.11 7.19
C ARG A 17 41.36 10.41 7.97
N HIS A 18 40.22 10.55 7.28
CA HIS A 18 38.93 10.76 7.93
C HIS A 18 38.57 9.59 8.86
N ASP A 19 38.72 8.35 8.40
CA ASP A 19 38.44 7.15 9.21
C ASP A 19 39.31 7.08 10.47
N ALA A 20 40.61 7.40 10.35
CA ALA A 20 41.52 7.48 11.49
C ALA A 20 41.09 8.57 12.50
N ASP A 21 40.66 9.73 12.01
CA ASP A 21 40.18 10.84 12.82
C ASP A 21 38.88 10.51 13.57
N VAL A 22 37.96 9.78 12.93
CA VAL A 22 36.70 9.31 13.51
C VAL A 22 36.98 8.27 14.60
N ALA A 23 37.86 7.31 14.32
CA ALA A 23 38.27 6.28 15.28
C ALA A 23 38.98 6.87 16.52
N ALA A 24 39.91 7.81 16.32
CA ALA A 24 40.64 8.46 17.41
C ALA A 24 39.73 9.24 18.38
N ARG A 25 38.57 9.71 17.88
CA ARG A 25 37.57 10.42 18.68
C ARG A 25 36.48 9.51 19.25
N GLY A 26 36.55 8.20 18.99
CA GLY A 26 35.54 7.23 19.41
C GLY A 26 34.15 7.51 18.84
N LEU A 27 34.08 8.18 17.67
CA LEU A 27 32.81 8.56 17.07
C LEU A 27 32.22 7.40 16.27
N THR A 28 30.92 7.19 16.40
CA THR A 28 30.15 6.29 15.52
C THR A 28 29.31 7.13 14.58
N ILE A 29 29.65 7.12 13.28
CA ILE A 29 28.96 7.92 12.26
C ILE A 29 28.02 7.02 11.45
N TRP A 30 26.77 7.46 11.31
CA TRP A 30 25.76 6.83 10.46
C TRP A 30 25.48 7.75 9.26
N VAL A 31 25.65 7.23 8.05
CA VAL A 31 25.40 7.98 6.81
C VAL A 31 24.27 7.31 6.05
N GLY A 32 23.25 8.09 5.69
CA GLY A 32 22.10 7.65 4.90
C GLY A 32 21.62 8.80 4.00
N SER A 33 20.95 8.47 2.89
CA SER A 33 20.54 9.45 1.88
C SER A 33 19.23 10.17 2.17
N GLU A 34 18.33 9.55 2.93
CA GLU A 34 17.02 10.06 3.37
C GLU A 34 16.81 9.67 4.84
N PRO A 35 15.90 10.29 5.62
CA PRO A 35 15.62 9.84 6.98
C PRO A 35 15.03 8.42 6.97
N THR A 36 15.88 7.42 7.11
CA THR A 36 15.51 6.02 7.21
C THR A 36 15.44 5.60 8.67
N PHE A 37 14.31 4.99 9.05
CA PHE A 37 14.25 4.26 10.32
C PHE A 37 15.20 3.07 10.24
N THR A 38 16.24 3.08 11.08
CA THR A 38 17.24 2.00 11.15
C THR A 38 17.39 1.52 12.57
N ASP A 39 17.53 0.21 12.76
CA ASP A 39 17.96 -0.36 14.02
C ASP A 39 19.49 -0.31 14.07
N ARG A 40 20.03 0.56 14.93
CA ARG A 40 21.47 0.81 15.00
C ARG A 40 22.31 -0.42 15.39
N ALA A 41 21.68 -1.44 15.98
CA ALA A 41 22.36 -2.66 16.41
C ALA A 41 22.16 -3.80 15.40
N ALA A 42 21.25 -3.66 14.44
CA ALA A 42 21.00 -4.69 13.45
C ALA A 42 22.15 -4.76 12.44
N GLN A 43 22.52 -5.99 12.08
CA GLN A 43 23.58 -6.30 11.12
C GLN A 43 23.12 -7.31 10.06
N SER A 44 21.84 -7.69 10.05
CA SER A 44 21.30 -8.57 9.02
C SER A 44 21.12 -7.82 7.69
N PRO A 45 21.16 -8.54 6.54
CA PRO A 45 21.22 -7.92 5.21
C PRO A 45 20.14 -6.85 4.95
N GLU A 46 18.91 -7.06 5.40
CA GLU A 46 17.77 -6.14 5.25
C GLU A 46 17.94 -4.78 5.96
N TRP A 47 18.86 -4.72 6.93
CA TRP A 47 19.23 -3.50 7.66
C TRP A 47 20.52 -2.86 7.14
N LEU A 48 21.25 -3.54 6.26
CA LEU A 48 22.52 -3.07 5.68
C LEU A 48 22.38 -2.70 4.21
N ASN A 49 21.98 -3.65 3.36
CA ASN A 49 22.01 -3.49 1.90
C ASN A 49 20.76 -4.02 1.17
N GLN A 50 20.05 -5.01 1.73
CA GLN A 50 18.84 -5.53 1.12
C GLN A 50 17.66 -4.59 1.42
N ALA A 51 16.88 -4.31 0.38
CA ALA A 51 15.73 -3.44 0.52
C ALA A 51 14.63 -4.04 1.40
N LEU A 52 14.46 -5.36 1.29
CA LEU A 52 13.41 -6.18 1.89
C LEU A 52 14.06 -7.34 2.67
N GLY A 53 13.25 -8.04 3.46
CA GLY A 53 13.66 -9.25 4.18
C GLY A 53 13.59 -9.10 5.70
N GLY A 54 13.86 -10.21 6.39
CA GLY A 54 13.88 -10.31 7.85
C GLY A 54 12.60 -9.81 8.51
N ASP A 55 12.78 -9.07 9.60
CA ASP A 55 11.68 -8.53 10.43
C ASP A 55 11.31 -7.07 10.08
N LYS A 56 11.89 -6.51 9.02
CA LYS A 56 11.78 -5.09 8.66
C LYS A 56 10.34 -4.66 8.41
N GLU A 57 9.59 -5.46 7.67
CA GLU A 57 8.18 -5.17 7.37
C GLU A 57 7.31 -5.26 8.63
N ALA A 58 7.49 -6.30 9.44
CA ALA A 58 6.75 -6.47 10.70
C ALA A 58 7.01 -5.31 11.67
N ARG A 59 8.25 -4.81 11.76
CA ARG A 59 8.59 -3.62 12.55
C ARG A 59 7.94 -2.35 11.99
N ALA A 60 7.94 -2.18 10.67
CA ALA A 60 7.30 -1.05 10.02
C ALA A 60 5.78 -1.07 10.22
N GLN A 61 5.14 -2.23 10.11
CA GLN A 61 3.72 -2.44 10.40
C GLN A 61 3.40 -2.09 11.85
N THR A 62 4.17 -2.62 12.80
CA THR A 62 4.01 -2.31 14.24
C THR A 62 4.12 -0.81 14.51
N LEU A 63 5.09 -0.13 13.90
CA LEU A 63 5.24 1.33 14.03
C LEU A 63 4.03 2.07 13.42
N ALA A 64 3.61 1.67 12.22
CA ALA A 64 2.50 2.29 11.52
C ALA A 64 1.18 2.13 12.27
N GLU A 65 0.91 0.97 12.86
CA GLU A 65 -0.25 0.71 13.72
C GLU A 65 -0.24 1.59 14.97
N ARG A 66 0.92 1.71 15.65
CA ARG A 66 1.08 2.60 16.81
C ARG A 66 0.86 4.07 16.46
N LEU A 67 1.31 4.50 15.28
CA LEU A 67 1.05 5.85 14.77
C LEU A 67 -0.43 6.04 14.43
N CYS A 68 -1.03 5.07 13.74
CA CYS A 68 -2.45 5.09 13.40
C CYS A 68 -3.34 5.23 14.64
N ALA A 69 -3.01 4.51 15.73
CA ALA A 69 -3.71 4.63 17.01
C ALA A 69 -3.61 6.05 17.64
N ARG A 70 -2.53 6.79 17.37
CA ARG A 70 -2.36 8.19 17.81
C ARG A 70 -3.10 9.21 16.95
N PHE A 71 -3.56 8.81 15.76
CA PHE A 71 -4.28 9.68 14.84
C PHE A 71 -5.65 9.08 14.49
N PRO A 72 -6.65 9.17 15.40
CA PRO A 72 -7.99 8.68 15.14
C PRO A 72 -8.56 9.22 13.82
N GLY A 73 -9.25 8.36 13.08
CA GLY A 73 -9.82 8.69 11.77
C GLY A 73 -8.81 8.62 10.60
N SER A 74 -7.55 8.30 10.84
CA SER A 74 -6.55 8.12 9.78
C SER A 74 -6.70 6.80 9.02
N LEU A 75 -6.25 6.81 7.77
CA LEU A 75 -6.17 5.62 6.92
C LEU A 75 -4.76 5.04 6.96
N LEU A 76 -4.61 3.81 7.42
CA LEU A 76 -3.40 3.02 7.18
C LEU A 76 -3.63 2.17 5.94
N LEU A 77 -2.73 2.29 4.95
CA LEU A 77 -2.81 1.57 3.68
C LEU A 77 -1.45 0.99 3.32
N HIS A 78 -1.43 -0.30 2.98
CA HIS A 78 -0.23 -1.02 2.59
C HIS A 78 -0.14 -1.14 1.06
N THR A 79 0.62 -0.24 0.44
CA THR A 79 0.68 -0.10 -1.01
C THR A 79 1.96 -0.68 -1.58
N VAL A 80 1.94 -0.93 -2.89
CA VAL A 80 3.15 -1.24 -3.64
C VAL A 80 4.13 -0.07 -3.56
N GLY A 81 5.38 -0.37 -3.23
CA GLY A 81 6.50 0.54 -3.19
C GLY A 81 7.27 0.57 -4.51
N ARG A 82 8.33 1.37 -4.56
CA ARG A 82 9.18 1.47 -5.74
C ARG A 82 9.88 0.14 -6.01
N GLN A 83 9.95 -0.25 -7.28
CA GLN A 83 10.81 -1.33 -7.76
C GLN A 83 11.99 -0.76 -8.55
N TYR A 84 13.19 -1.23 -8.26
CA TYR A 84 14.41 -0.86 -8.99
C TYR A 84 14.78 -1.94 -10.02
N PRO A 85 15.52 -1.58 -11.09
CA PRO A 85 16.03 -2.54 -12.05
C PRO A 85 16.80 -3.68 -11.37
N GLY A 86 16.47 -4.93 -11.71
CA GLY A 86 17.10 -6.12 -11.15
C GLY A 86 16.40 -6.71 -9.92
N GLU A 87 15.38 -6.04 -9.35
CA GLU A 87 14.56 -6.62 -8.28
C GLU A 87 13.45 -7.51 -8.87
N GLU A 88 13.24 -8.70 -8.30
CA GLU A 88 12.21 -9.64 -8.77
C GLU A 88 10.78 -9.16 -8.48
N ARG A 89 10.60 -8.46 -7.35
CA ARG A 89 9.30 -7.99 -6.85
C ARG A 89 9.39 -6.54 -6.42
N PRO A 90 8.27 -5.81 -6.44
CA PRO A 90 8.25 -4.46 -5.89
C PRO A 90 8.47 -4.50 -4.39
N ARG A 91 9.00 -3.38 -3.87
CA ARG A 91 9.06 -3.14 -2.43
C ARG A 91 7.66 -2.86 -1.89
N TRP A 92 7.52 -2.74 -0.57
CA TRP A 92 6.29 -2.31 0.09
C TRP A 92 6.36 -0.85 0.55
N ASN A 93 5.20 -0.23 0.74
CA ASN A 93 5.04 1.08 1.35
C ASN A 93 3.86 1.08 2.34
N LEU A 94 4.07 1.63 3.54
CA LEU A 94 3.01 1.83 4.52
C LEU A 94 2.70 3.31 4.62
N GLY A 95 1.51 3.71 4.16
CA GLY A 95 1.06 5.09 4.17
C GLY A 95 0.02 5.33 5.27
N LEU A 96 0.24 6.38 6.06
CA LEU A 96 -0.74 6.89 7.02
C LEU A 96 -1.32 8.21 6.52
N TYR A 97 -2.59 8.20 6.12
CA TYR A 97 -3.25 9.32 5.47
C TYR A 97 -4.27 10.00 6.39
N ARG A 98 -4.31 11.32 6.32
CA ARG A 98 -5.26 12.19 7.02
C ARG A 98 -5.76 13.26 6.06
N ARG A 99 -7.00 13.71 6.23
CA ARG A 99 -7.55 14.81 5.45
C ARG A 99 -7.08 16.15 6.02
N ARG A 100 -6.82 17.10 5.13
CA ARG A 100 -6.48 18.49 5.52
C ARG A 100 -7.66 19.21 6.18
N ASP A 101 -8.88 18.84 5.83
CA ASP A 101 -10.12 19.38 6.40
C ASP A 101 -10.47 18.82 7.79
N GLY A 102 -9.63 17.96 8.36
CA GLY A 102 -9.83 17.38 9.69
C GLY A 102 -10.91 16.29 9.77
N ARG A 103 -11.63 16.00 8.68
CA ARG A 103 -12.59 14.89 8.65
C ARG A 103 -11.86 13.54 8.66
N PRO A 104 -12.46 12.48 9.22
CA PRO A 104 -11.88 11.14 9.14
C PRO A 104 -11.77 10.68 7.69
N VAL A 105 -10.65 10.03 7.34
CA VAL A 105 -10.53 9.26 6.09
C VAL A 105 -11.22 7.91 6.28
N TRP A 106 -10.96 7.26 7.42
CA TRP A 106 -11.63 6.04 7.84
C TRP A 106 -12.49 6.34 9.07
N PRO A 107 -13.81 6.11 9.05
CA PRO A 107 -14.67 6.48 10.16
C PRO A 107 -14.30 5.67 11.43
N PRO A 108 -14.21 6.31 12.60
CA PRO A 108 -14.01 5.60 13.86
C PRO A 108 -15.30 4.86 14.21
N ARG A 109 -15.35 3.56 13.91
CA ARG A 109 -16.46 2.68 14.27
C ARG A 109 -15.96 1.64 15.28
N PRO A 110 -16.81 1.20 16.22
CA PRO A 110 -16.43 0.21 17.22
C PRO A 110 -15.98 -1.09 16.54
N VAL A 111 -14.95 -1.71 17.11
CA VAL A 111 -14.48 -3.03 16.69
C VAL A 111 -15.54 -4.04 17.09
N ALA A 112 -16.01 -4.81 16.12
CA ALA A 112 -16.81 -5.99 16.38
C ALA A 112 -15.92 -7.24 16.20
N GLU A 113 -16.14 -8.22 17.07
CA GLU A 113 -15.36 -9.47 17.15
C GLU A 113 -16.17 -10.65 16.57
N ALA A 114 -17.01 -10.39 15.56
CA ALA A 114 -17.72 -11.47 14.89
C ALA A 114 -16.73 -12.29 14.05
N PRO A 115 -16.94 -13.62 13.91
CA PRO A 115 -16.20 -14.41 12.93
C PRO A 115 -16.41 -13.79 11.55
N ALA A 116 -15.32 -13.57 10.83
CA ALA A 116 -15.42 -12.96 9.52
C ALA A 116 -16.07 -13.93 8.53
N ASP A 117 -17.15 -13.49 7.89
CA ASP A 117 -17.80 -14.17 6.77
C ASP A 117 -17.51 -13.39 5.49
N LEU A 118 -16.73 -14.01 4.60
CA LEU A 118 -16.28 -13.38 3.37
C LEU A 118 -17.42 -13.18 2.36
N ASP A 119 -18.37 -14.11 2.30
CA ASP A 119 -19.50 -14.02 1.38
C ASP A 119 -20.46 -12.93 1.83
N ALA A 120 -20.77 -12.89 3.13
CA ALA A 120 -21.58 -11.82 3.71
C ALA A 120 -20.92 -10.45 3.52
N TRP A 121 -19.62 -10.32 3.81
CA TRP A 121 -18.91 -9.05 3.65
C TRP A 121 -18.88 -8.57 2.20
N THR A 122 -18.63 -9.48 1.25
CA THR A 122 -18.62 -9.18 -0.18
C THR A 122 -20.01 -8.72 -0.65
N ALA A 123 -21.08 -9.40 -0.23
CA ALA A 123 -22.44 -9.03 -0.58
C ALA A 123 -22.84 -7.67 0.00
N THR A 124 -22.48 -7.39 1.26
CA THR A 124 -22.74 -6.10 1.89
C THR A 124 -21.96 -4.97 1.22
N LEU A 125 -20.68 -5.19 0.86
CA LEU A 125 -19.92 -4.20 0.09
C LEU A 125 -20.57 -3.91 -1.27
N ALA A 126 -21.02 -4.95 -1.97
CA ALA A 126 -21.72 -4.76 -3.23
C ALA A 126 -23.01 -3.94 -3.06
N ALA A 127 -23.79 -4.21 -2.01
CA ALA A 127 -25.00 -3.44 -1.69
C ALA A 127 -24.69 -1.97 -1.36
N GLU A 128 -23.65 -1.70 -0.57
CA GLU A 128 -23.20 -0.33 -0.24
C GLU A 128 -22.78 0.46 -1.50
N LEU A 129 -22.05 -0.19 -2.41
CA LEU A 129 -21.63 0.41 -3.68
C LEU A 129 -22.82 0.65 -4.62
N THR A 130 -23.75 -0.31 -4.72
CA THR A 130 -24.98 -0.17 -5.51
C THR A 130 -25.91 0.90 -4.94
N GLY A 131 -25.98 1.05 -3.62
CA GLY A 131 -26.75 2.10 -2.94
C GLY A 131 -26.30 3.52 -3.30
N ARG A 132 -25.04 3.68 -3.75
CA ARG A 132 -24.51 4.94 -4.31
C ARG A 132 -24.85 5.18 -5.78
N GLY A 133 -25.56 4.25 -6.42
CA GLY A 133 -25.89 4.31 -7.84
C GLY A 133 -24.81 3.77 -8.76
N TRP A 134 -23.83 3.02 -8.25
CA TRP A 134 -22.81 2.38 -9.08
C TRP A 134 -23.17 0.94 -9.45
N HIS A 135 -22.61 0.46 -10.56
CA HIS A 135 -22.80 -0.91 -11.01
C HIS A 135 -21.71 -1.82 -10.43
N VAL A 136 -22.11 -3.00 -9.97
CA VAL A 136 -21.23 -3.92 -9.26
C VAL A 136 -21.50 -5.34 -9.73
N ASP A 137 -20.46 -6.03 -10.20
CA ASP A 137 -20.51 -7.45 -10.55
C ASP A 137 -19.64 -8.28 -9.60
N ALA A 138 -20.16 -9.43 -9.18
CA ALA A 138 -19.37 -10.42 -8.47
C ALA A 138 -18.44 -11.14 -9.46
N VAL A 139 -17.19 -11.30 -9.05
CA VAL A 139 -16.15 -12.00 -9.82
C VAL A 139 -15.61 -13.15 -8.96
N ALA A 140 -15.37 -14.30 -9.59
CA ALA A 140 -14.80 -15.45 -8.90
C ALA A 140 -13.41 -15.10 -8.32
N GLY A 141 -13.18 -15.46 -7.05
CA GLY A 141 -11.86 -15.34 -6.44
C GLY A 141 -10.88 -16.37 -6.98
N ALA A 142 -9.58 -16.09 -6.85
CA ALA A 142 -8.51 -17.01 -7.24
C ALA A 142 -8.31 -18.16 -6.22
N ALA A 143 -8.87 -18.03 -5.02
CA ALA A 143 -8.79 -19.01 -3.94
C ALA A 143 -10.11 -19.08 -3.15
N ALA A 144 -10.31 -20.15 -2.37
CA ALA A 144 -11.52 -20.33 -1.56
C ALA A 144 -11.70 -19.22 -0.51
N CYS A 145 -10.60 -18.68 0.01
CA CYS A 145 -10.56 -17.58 0.97
C CYS A 145 -10.54 -16.19 0.30
N GLU A 146 -10.83 -16.10 -0.99
CA GLU A 146 -10.89 -14.84 -1.75
C GLU A 146 -12.26 -14.67 -2.43
N ARG A 147 -12.74 -13.43 -2.47
CA ARG A 147 -13.85 -12.98 -3.31
C ARG A 147 -13.45 -11.72 -4.06
N ARG A 148 -14.03 -11.50 -5.23
CA ARG A 148 -13.75 -10.31 -6.03
C ARG A 148 -15.02 -9.58 -6.41
N VAL A 149 -14.91 -8.27 -6.51
CA VAL A 149 -15.99 -7.38 -6.90
C VAL A 149 -15.46 -6.43 -7.95
N LEU A 150 -16.16 -6.32 -9.08
CA LEU A 150 -15.85 -5.38 -10.15
C LEU A 150 -16.85 -4.22 -10.11
N LEU A 151 -16.34 -3.03 -9.81
CA LEU A 151 -17.11 -1.80 -9.74
C LEU A 151 -16.96 -1.01 -11.05
N ARG A 152 -18.08 -0.46 -11.52
CA ARG A 152 -18.15 0.52 -12.59
C ARG A 152 -18.98 1.71 -12.14
N THR A 153 -18.39 2.91 -12.21
CA THR A 153 -19.03 4.16 -11.80
C THR A 153 -19.69 4.89 -12.99
N ASP A 154 -19.14 4.74 -14.19
CA ASP A 154 -19.69 5.31 -15.43
C ASP A 154 -20.48 4.22 -16.21
N PRO A 155 -21.80 4.36 -16.41
CA PRO A 155 -22.59 3.38 -17.16
C PRO A 155 -22.18 3.24 -18.63
N GLY A 156 -21.44 4.21 -19.20
CA GLY A 156 -20.89 4.16 -20.56
C GLY A 156 -19.70 3.23 -20.73
N VAL A 157 -19.05 2.81 -19.63
CA VAL A 157 -17.94 1.86 -19.67
C VAL A 157 -18.48 0.44 -19.86
N ALA A 158 -17.97 -0.30 -20.86
CA ALA A 158 -18.38 -1.68 -21.08
C ALA A 158 -17.81 -2.61 -20.01
N MET A 159 -18.63 -3.55 -19.51
CA MET A 159 -18.14 -4.62 -18.64
C MET A 159 -17.36 -5.65 -19.48
N PRO A 160 -16.24 -6.17 -18.98
CA PRO A 160 -15.47 -7.19 -19.67
C PRO A 160 -16.22 -8.53 -19.68
N ALA A 161 -15.83 -9.42 -20.58
CA ALA A 161 -16.36 -10.78 -20.58
C ALA A 161 -15.94 -11.51 -19.28
N PRO A 162 -16.73 -12.49 -18.78
CA PRO A 162 -16.42 -13.20 -17.55
C PRO A 162 -15.06 -13.94 -17.55
N ASP A 163 -14.53 -14.27 -18.73
CA ASP A 163 -13.24 -14.94 -18.95
C ASP A 163 -12.08 -13.97 -19.21
N ASP A 164 -12.29 -12.66 -19.07
CA ASP A 164 -11.23 -11.66 -19.23
C ASP A 164 -10.09 -11.92 -18.21
N PRO A 165 -8.85 -12.14 -18.67
CA PRO A 165 -7.74 -12.53 -17.80
C PRO A 165 -7.39 -11.46 -16.76
N ARG A 166 -7.77 -10.19 -16.98
CA ARG A 166 -7.55 -9.11 -16.00
C ARG A 166 -8.38 -9.33 -14.73
N LEU A 167 -9.51 -10.03 -14.82
CA LEU A 167 -10.36 -10.37 -13.67
C LEU A 167 -9.71 -11.40 -12.75
N ALA A 168 -8.82 -12.23 -13.29
CA ALA A 168 -8.07 -13.27 -12.57
C ALA A 168 -6.64 -12.83 -12.19
N ARG A 169 -6.32 -11.53 -12.29
CA ARG A 169 -4.97 -11.01 -11.99
C ARG A 169 -4.48 -11.40 -10.59
N ALA A 170 -3.19 -11.66 -10.46
CA ALA A 170 -2.53 -11.86 -9.17
C ALA A 170 -2.49 -10.56 -8.35
N PRO A 171 -2.32 -10.63 -7.00
CA PRO A 171 -2.15 -9.45 -6.15
C PRO A 171 -1.08 -8.50 -6.69
N VAL A 172 -1.31 -7.20 -6.60
CA VAL A 172 -0.36 -6.19 -7.14
C VAL A 172 1.02 -6.29 -6.49
N HIS A 173 1.09 -6.69 -5.21
CA HIS A 173 2.34 -6.87 -4.47
C HIS A 173 3.19 -8.06 -4.96
N THR A 174 2.58 -9.02 -5.66
CA THR A 174 3.29 -10.20 -6.19
C THR A 174 3.68 -10.05 -7.65
N ARG A 175 3.27 -8.95 -8.31
CA ARG A 175 3.51 -8.70 -9.72
C ARG A 175 4.68 -7.71 -9.88
N PRO A 176 5.59 -7.93 -10.84
CA PRO A 176 6.61 -6.95 -11.15
C PRO A 176 5.96 -5.66 -11.69
N THR A 177 6.45 -4.52 -11.22
CA THR A 177 6.07 -3.20 -11.72
C THR A 177 6.65 -3.02 -13.13
N PRO A 178 5.81 -2.71 -14.14
CA PRO A 178 6.28 -2.44 -15.49
C PRO A 178 7.32 -1.31 -15.53
N ALA A 179 8.22 -1.33 -16.52
CA ALA A 179 9.22 -0.28 -16.72
C ALA A 179 8.61 1.12 -16.91
N GLY A 180 7.37 1.19 -17.43
CA GLY A 180 6.58 2.41 -17.56
C GLY A 180 5.95 2.93 -16.26
N GLY A 181 6.15 2.22 -15.14
CA GLY A 181 5.55 2.52 -13.85
C GLY A 181 4.39 1.59 -13.50
N LEU A 182 3.85 1.81 -12.30
CA LEU A 182 2.71 1.03 -11.79
C LEU A 182 1.44 1.38 -12.58
N THR A 183 0.77 0.38 -13.11
CA THR A 183 -0.48 0.54 -13.87
C THR A 183 -1.57 -0.43 -13.39
N ASP A 184 -2.82 -0.07 -13.65
CA ASP A 184 -3.99 -0.93 -13.46
C ASP A 184 -4.86 -0.85 -14.72
N ASP A 185 -4.81 -1.87 -15.58
CA ASP A 185 -5.48 -1.87 -16.88
C ASP A 185 -7.01 -1.85 -16.79
N LEU A 186 -7.58 -2.37 -15.69
CA LEU A 186 -9.01 -2.26 -15.45
C LEU A 186 -9.36 -0.82 -15.03
N ALA A 187 -8.59 -0.24 -14.11
CA ALA A 187 -8.83 1.14 -13.68
C ALA A 187 -8.65 2.14 -14.82
N ALA A 188 -7.65 1.93 -15.69
CA ALA A 188 -7.46 2.72 -16.90
C ALA A 188 -8.64 2.64 -17.87
N ALA A 189 -9.41 1.55 -17.82
CA ALA A 189 -10.65 1.36 -18.57
C ALA A 189 -11.91 1.83 -17.80
N GLY A 190 -11.77 2.42 -16.61
CA GLY A 190 -12.90 2.88 -15.79
C GLY A 190 -13.52 1.81 -14.89
N LEU A 191 -12.84 0.67 -14.70
CA LEU A 191 -13.31 -0.48 -13.93
C LEU A 191 -12.42 -0.72 -12.69
N HIS A 192 -13.01 -0.96 -11.54
CA HIS A 192 -12.29 -1.04 -10.27
C HIS A 192 -12.49 -2.44 -9.67
N LEU A 193 -11.46 -3.30 -9.78
CA LEU A 193 -11.49 -4.65 -9.24
C LEU A 193 -10.94 -4.68 -7.81
N PHE A 194 -11.80 -5.06 -6.87
CA PHE A 194 -11.44 -5.31 -5.47
C PHE A 194 -11.25 -6.81 -5.27
N ALA A 195 -10.24 -7.19 -4.48
CA ALA A 195 -10.08 -8.55 -3.98
C ALA A 195 -10.17 -8.53 -2.45
N LEU A 196 -11.21 -9.17 -1.92
CA LEU A 196 -11.46 -9.34 -0.50
C LEU A 196 -10.95 -10.71 -0.08
N SER A 197 -10.25 -10.79 1.04
CA SER A 197 -9.74 -12.08 1.54
C SER A 197 -9.78 -12.20 3.05
N LEU A 198 -9.93 -13.43 3.50
CA LEU A 198 -9.68 -13.83 4.88
C LEU A 198 -8.34 -14.56 4.90
N PRO A 199 -7.26 -13.95 5.42
CA PRO A 199 -5.96 -14.60 5.44
C PRO A 199 -6.00 -15.86 6.30
N ASP A 200 -5.27 -16.89 5.86
CA ASP A 200 -5.16 -18.16 6.61
C ASP A 200 -4.51 -17.94 7.98
N GLU A 201 -3.61 -16.95 8.09
CA GLU A 201 -2.99 -16.52 9.34
C GLU A 201 -3.52 -15.15 9.79
N GLY A 202 -4.31 -15.18 10.87
CA GLY A 202 -4.78 -13.99 11.58
C GLY A 202 -6.24 -13.63 11.28
N PRO A 203 -6.96 -13.02 12.24
CA PRO A 203 -8.40 -12.81 12.14
C PRO A 203 -8.79 -11.57 11.32
N VAL A 204 -7.82 -10.84 10.75
CA VAL A 204 -8.08 -9.52 10.17
C VAL A 204 -8.38 -9.66 8.67
N PRO A 205 -9.62 -9.38 8.23
CA PRO A 205 -9.97 -9.39 6.82
C PRO A 205 -9.11 -8.38 6.05
N ALA A 206 -8.80 -8.67 4.79
CA ALA A 206 -8.02 -7.80 3.94
C ALA A 206 -8.81 -7.44 2.67
N VAL A 207 -8.52 -6.27 2.12
CA VAL A 207 -9.00 -5.87 0.79
C VAL A 207 -7.88 -5.22 0.01
N GLU A 208 -7.62 -5.74 -1.19
CA GLU A 208 -6.76 -5.11 -2.19
C GLU A 208 -7.57 -4.07 -2.97
N LEU A 209 -7.17 -2.81 -2.84
CA LEU A 209 -7.78 -1.68 -3.53
C LEU A 209 -7.21 -1.53 -4.95
N PRO A 210 -8.06 -1.30 -5.98
CA PRO A 210 -7.61 -0.95 -7.31
C PRO A 210 -7.04 0.48 -7.35
N MET A 211 -6.40 0.83 -8.47
CA MET A 211 -6.00 2.22 -8.71
C MET A 211 -7.24 3.11 -8.90
N PHE A 212 -7.20 4.33 -8.37
CA PHE A 212 -8.21 5.35 -8.60
C PHE A 212 -7.58 6.57 -9.26
N ALA A 213 -8.34 7.23 -10.15
CA ALA A 213 -7.90 8.46 -10.81
C ALA A 213 -8.20 9.72 -9.99
N ASP A 214 -9.25 9.69 -9.16
CA ASP A 214 -9.72 10.85 -8.42
C ASP A 214 -9.98 10.55 -6.93
N VAL A 215 -9.78 11.58 -6.10
CA VAL A 215 -9.90 11.48 -4.64
C VAL A 215 -11.34 11.33 -4.18
N ALA A 216 -12.33 11.85 -4.92
CA ALA A 216 -13.72 11.82 -4.49
C ALA A 216 -14.27 10.38 -4.53
N THR A 217 -14.05 9.68 -5.65
CA THR A 217 -14.41 8.27 -5.82
C THR A 217 -13.68 7.40 -4.80
N PHE A 218 -12.37 7.62 -4.62
CA PHE A 218 -11.58 6.89 -3.64
C PHE A 218 -12.13 7.02 -2.22
N LEU A 219 -12.43 8.26 -1.76
CA LEU A 219 -13.00 8.49 -0.44
C LEU A 219 -14.40 7.88 -0.29
N ALA A 220 -15.25 7.98 -1.31
CA ALA A 220 -16.59 7.39 -1.30
C ALA A 220 -16.55 5.86 -1.21
N VAL A 221 -15.60 5.21 -1.90
CA VAL A 221 -15.36 3.77 -1.78
C VAL A 221 -14.89 3.39 -0.38
N LEU A 222 -13.98 4.16 0.23
CA LEU A 222 -13.55 3.91 1.61
C LEU A 222 -14.70 4.01 2.61
N GLU A 223 -15.65 4.93 2.39
CA GLU A 223 -16.87 5.03 3.19
C GLU A 223 -17.73 3.77 3.05
N CYS A 224 -17.94 3.25 1.83
CA CYS A 224 -18.65 1.98 1.59
C CYS A 224 -17.95 0.78 2.23
N LEU A 225 -16.64 0.66 2.09
CA LEU A 225 -15.85 -0.41 2.70
C LEU A 225 -15.97 -0.40 4.23
N ALA A 226 -15.91 0.79 4.83
CA ALA A 226 -16.05 0.95 6.27
C ALA A 226 -17.47 0.68 6.77
N ALA A 227 -18.50 1.02 5.99
CA ALA A 227 -19.89 0.69 6.29
C ALA A 227 -20.11 -0.83 6.22
N ALA A 228 -19.71 -1.46 5.10
CA ALA A 228 -19.87 -2.90 4.91
C ALA A 228 -19.14 -3.73 5.97
N ALA A 229 -17.91 -3.33 6.34
CA ALA A 229 -17.19 -4.00 7.42
C ALA A 229 -17.91 -3.85 8.77
N ALA A 230 -18.45 -2.68 9.08
CA ALA A 230 -19.17 -2.43 10.33
C ALA A 230 -20.49 -3.22 10.40
N ASP A 231 -21.25 -3.27 9.31
CA ASP A 231 -22.53 -3.98 9.25
C ASP A 231 -22.36 -5.50 9.35
N CYS A 232 -21.23 -6.02 8.87
CA CYS A 232 -20.85 -7.42 9.06
C CYS A 232 -20.16 -7.69 10.41
N GLY A 233 -20.01 -6.68 11.28
CA GLY A 233 -19.37 -6.85 12.58
C GLY A 233 -17.89 -7.22 12.49
N LEU A 234 -17.19 -6.76 11.45
CA LEU A 234 -15.77 -7.04 11.24
C LEU A 234 -14.88 -6.04 11.98
N PRO A 235 -13.67 -6.45 12.40
CA PRO A 235 -12.64 -5.50 12.75
C PRO A 235 -12.24 -4.68 11.52
N ARG A 236 -11.51 -3.58 11.73
CA ARG A 236 -10.99 -2.76 10.64
C ARG A 236 -10.20 -3.64 9.65
N PRO A 237 -10.63 -3.74 8.37
CA PRO A 237 -9.89 -4.54 7.40
C PRO A 237 -8.53 -3.94 7.10
N ARG A 238 -7.55 -4.81 6.83
CA ARG A 238 -6.26 -4.40 6.29
C ARG A 238 -6.45 -3.96 4.84
N LEU A 239 -6.23 -2.68 4.59
CA LEU A 239 -6.27 -2.12 3.24
C LEU A 239 -4.90 -2.29 2.59
N THR A 240 -4.87 -2.91 1.41
CA THR A 240 -3.66 -3.10 0.62
C THR A 240 -3.87 -2.63 -0.83
N GLY A 241 -2.83 -2.69 -1.65
CA GLY A 241 -2.97 -2.62 -3.10
C GLY A 241 -2.30 -1.39 -3.72
N TYR A 242 -3.04 -0.71 -4.59
CA TYR A 242 -2.55 0.47 -5.29
C TYR A 242 -2.48 1.70 -4.37
N PRO A 243 -1.55 2.65 -4.63
CA PRO A 243 -1.48 3.89 -3.87
C PRO A 243 -2.73 4.74 -4.06
N PRO A 244 -3.04 5.63 -3.10
CA PRO A 244 -4.17 6.53 -3.26
C PRO A 244 -3.94 7.46 -4.46
N PRO A 245 -5.01 7.98 -5.08
CA PRO A 245 -4.93 8.89 -6.21
C PRO A 245 -4.04 10.08 -5.87
N TRP A 246 -3.08 10.35 -6.75
CA TRP A 246 -2.18 11.47 -6.59
C TRP A 246 -2.93 12.77 -6.94
N MET A 247 -3.08 13.69 -5.99
CA MET A 247 -3.38 15.06 -6.38
C MET A 247 -2.07 15.70 -6.86
N PRO A 248 -1.98 16.15 -8.13
CA PRO A 248 -0.92 17.08 -8.47
C PRO A 248 -1.04 18.28 -7.52
N TRP A 249 0.10 18.74 -7.01
CA TRP A 249 0.16 19.91 -6.13
C TRP A 249 -0.51 21.08 -6.85
N SER A 250 -1.75 21.40 -6.48
CA SER A 250 -2.37 22.65 -6.89
C SER A 250 -1.66 23.75 -6.12
N ASN A 251 -0.94 24.60 -6.86
CA ASN A 251 -0.40 25.86 -6.35
C ASN A 251 -1.55 26.84 -6.06
N GLY A 252 -2.43 26.48 -5.12
CA GLY A 252 -3.45 27.37 -4.55
C GLY A 252 -2.95 27.97 -3.23
N PRO A 253 -3.26 29.26 -2.94
CA PRO A 253 -2.75 29.92 -1.74
C PRO A 253 -3.27 29.22 -0.47
N ARG A 254 -2.38 29.14 0.53
CA ARG A 254 -2.65 28.57 1.86
C ARG A 254 -3.58 29.46 2.67
#